data_AF-A0A2T6ZR76-F1
#
_entry.id   AF-A0A2T6ZR76-F1
#
_cell.length_a   1.000
_cell.length_b   1.000
_cell.length_c   1.000
_cell.angle_alpha   90.00
_cell.angle_beta   90.00
_cell.angle_gamma   90.00
#
_symmetry.space_group_name_H-M   'P 1'
#
loop_
_entity.id
_entity.type
_entity.pdbx_description
1 polymer ?
#
loop_
_entity_poly.entity_id
_entity_poly.type
_entity_poly.pdbx_seq_one_letter_code
_entity_poly.pdbx_strand_id
1 'polypeptide(L)'
;MDIGVPSVRNLFRIKRERRWLWIAIGLTSIPLHLLYNSAVYTSLAANDILVTIVANNHFEHRAYSNMTEELVRYFSALPPTREMRYGYPDIQLFRGVLDGYDASTNTYEDLTLSECTKLCNTDFLSNRRNLFLITKRGSATFLNKTLLNIINVRSEGISPSSWMFMSHSGGITGVYRATSPGCSSNELMSNVTSGLPWLVKLGTREDVEITGCTSERTTEKCKVQFSLGIMIVVICCNLVKACCMVMAVVRSREPTLVTLGDAVDSFLEIPDTTTMGICFADRRFIEREWRRGWRTGPRQWKQKGVQRWWTSVSKTRWITCNFFCSITIIVAGMLLSWGMENDGNYWSTDIKSMWAKGLGKVNSVSLVAIAPKNITQAILLANLPQTILSFLYLTYNSLFTCMLSGHEWSLFSHHHRTLRVTSPRPGQRFTYWLQIPYTYAIPLMTLSGLLHWLTSQSIFLARVEISDPLGKETTTTVNTVGYSCIAIIFVLPLGILALLTAAGMGYKPFAAETTTVSSCSAAISAACHAWGENSEDIRGKKVRWGDVGPVPNLGVRHLTFSSEEGVRKPVFGEVYAGVGREGVDLS
;
A
#
# COMPACT_ATOMS: atom_id res chain seq x y z
N MET A 1 -30.80 4.44 -14.38
CA MET A 1 -29.40 3.97 -14.25
C MET A 1 -28.55 5.13 -13.77
N ASP A 2 -27.31 4.90 -13.35
CA ASP A 2 -26.34 5.99 -13.18
C ASP A 2 -25.59 6.21 -14.51
N ILE A 3 -25.40 7.44 -14.97
CA ILE A 3 -24.64 7.78 -16.19
C ILE A 3 -23.44 8.63 -15.77
N GLY A 4 -22.32 8.53 -16.48
CA GLY A 4 -21.19 9.41 -16.23
C GLY A 4 -20.32 9.04 -15.02
N VAL A 5 -20.62 7.94 -14.34
CA VAL A 5 -19.98 7.56 -13.07
C VAL A 5 -19.87 6.04 -12.90
N PRO A 6 -18.81 5.53 -12.25
CA PRO A 6 -18.71 4.13 -11.88
C PRO A 6 -19.89 3.70 -10.98
N SER A 7 -20.60 2.63 -11.35
CA SER A 7 -21.76 2.15 -10.58
C SER A 7 -21.88 0.62 -10.60
N VAL A 8 -21.64 -0.01 -9.45
CA VAL A 8 -21.84 -1.46 -9.26
C VAL A 8 -23.30 -1.84 -9.51
N ARG A 9 -24.26 -0.95 -9.20
CA ARG A 9 -25.69 -1.18 -9.49
C ARG A 9 -25.97 -1.31 -10.98
N ASN A 10 -25.24 -0.58 -11.83
CA ASN A 10 -25.40 -0.68 -13.26
C ASN A 10 -24.89 -2.02 -13.80
N LEU A 11 -23.84 -2.59 -13.19
CA LEU A 11 -23.26 -3.87 -13.62
C LEU A 11 -24.30 -5.01 -13.63
N PHE A 12 -25.24 -4.99 -12.69
CA PHE A 12 -26.32 -5.97 -12.60
C PHE A 12 -27.51 -5.69 -13.53
N ARG A 13 -27.50 -4.56 -14.26
CA ARG A 13 -28.58 -4.15 -15.16
C ARG A 13 -28.17 -4.12 -16.63
N ILE A 14 -26.87 -4.12 -16.93
CA ILE A 14 -26.37 -4.24 -18.31
C ILE A 14 -26.49 -5.68 -18.83
N LYS A 15 -26.37 -5.82 -20.16
CA LYS A 15 -26.33 -7.10 -20.89
C LYS A 15 -25.34 -8.08 -20.26
N ARG A 16 -25.71 -9.37 -20.25
CA ARG A 16 -24.94 -10.44 -19.58
C ARG A 16 -23.49 -10.52 -20.08
N GLU A 17 -23.27 -10.36 -21.38
CA GLU A 17 -21.93 -10.38 -21.97
C GLU A 17 -21.00 -9.31 -21.37
N ARG A 18 -21.45 -8.04 -21.35
CA ARG A 18 -20.67 -6.94 -20.75
C ARG A 18 -20.46 -7.13 -19.26
N ARG A 19 -21.43 -7.71 -18.56
CA ARG A 19 -21.30 -8.04 -17.13
C ARG A 19 -20.18 -9.04 -16.89
N TRP A 20 -20.12 -10.12 -17.66
CA TRP A 20 -19.07 -11.13 -17.53
C TRP A 20 -17.67 -10.57 -17.85
N LEU A 21 -17.55 -9.71 -18.87
CA LEU A 21 -16.29 -9.03 -19.18
C LEU A 21 -15.81 -8.17 -17.99
N TRP A 22 -16.70 -7.39 -17.39
CA TRP A 22 -16.37 -6.57 -16.22
C TRP A 22 -15.98 -7.42 -15.00
N ILE A 23 -16.68 -8.51 -14.74
CA ILE A 23 -16.35 -9.44 -13.65
C ILE A 23 -14.97 -10.07 -13.89
N ALA A 24 -14.68 -10.51 -15.12
CA ALA A 24 -13.39 -11.10 -15.47
C ALA A 24 -12.23 -10.09 -15.29
N ILE A 25 -12.40 -8.85 -15.77
CA ILE A 25 -11.41 -7.77 -15.58
C ILE A 25 -11.20 -7.47 -14.08
N GLY A 26 -12.29 -7.40 -13.31
CA GLY A 26 -12.23 -7.15 -11.87
C GLY A 26 -11.49 -8.25 -11.10
N LEU A 27 -11.90 -9.50 -11.28
CA LEU A 27 -11.31 -10.65 -10.59
C LEU A 27 -9.83 -10.85 -10.95
N THR A 28 -9.46 -10.70 -12.21
CA THR A 28 -8.06 -10.83 -12.66
C THR A 28 -7.18 -9.63 -12.29
N SER A 29 -7.75 -8.54 -11.76
CA SER A 29 -6.96 -7.41 -11.25
C SER A 29 -6.45 -7.63 -9.83
N ILE A 30 -7.17 -8.41 -9.00
CA ILE A 30 -6.78 -8.65 -7.61
C ILE A 30 -5.41 -9.37 -7.51
N PRO A 31 -5.15 -10.46 -8.27
CA PRO A 31 -3.85 -11.13 -8.22
C PRO A 31 -2.67 -10.25 -8.65
N LEU A 32 -2.88 -9.29 -9.56
CA LEU A 32 -1.80 -8.38 -9.96
C LEU A 32 -1.36 -7.51 -8.79
N HIS A 33 -2.30 -6.93 -8.04
CA HIS A 33 -1.97 -6.10 -6.87
C HIS A 33 -1.41 -6.92 -5.70
N LEU A 34 -1.81 -8.19 -5.56
CA LEU A 34 -1.34 -9.07 -4.48
C LEU A 34 -0.01 -9.77 -4.75
N LEU A 35 0.33 -10.06 -6.01
CA LEU A 35 1.42 -10.97 -6.32
C LEU A 35 2.54 -10.34 -7.18
N TYR A 36 2.23 -9.35 -8.01
CA TYR A 36 3.17 -8.88 -9.04
C TYR A 36 4.47 -8.32 -8.44
N ASN A 37 4.39 -7.55 -7.35
CA ASN A 37 5.56 -7.00 -6.65
C ASN A 37 6.44 -8.09 -6.01
N SER A 38 5.98 -9.34 -5.96
CA SER A 38 6.72 -10.49 -5.44
C SER A 38 7.02 -11.54 -6.53
N ALA A 39 6.84 -11.18 -7.81
CA ALA A 39 7.29 -11.99 -8.92
C ALA A 39 8.82 -12.03 -9.02
N VAL A 40 9.46 -10.89 -8.76
CA VAL A 40 10.91 -10.72 -8.65
C VAL A 40 11.19 -10.18 -7.26
N TYR A 41 11.99 -10.89 -6.48
CA TYR A 41 12.38 -10.45 -5.15
C TYR A 41 13.84 -10.79 -4.88
N THR A 42 14.49 -9.97 -4.07
CA THR A 42 15.87 -10.19 -3.63
C THR A 42 15.86 -11.00 -2.34
N SER A 43 16.64 -12.08 -2.29
CA SER A 43 16.96 -12.77 -1.05
C SER A 43 18.28 -12.24 -0.51
N LEU A 44 18.27 -11.85 0.76
CA LEU A 44 19.49 -11.53 1.50
C LEU A 44 20.18 -12.83 1.90
N ALA A 45 21.49 -12.74 2.08
CA ALA A 45 22.30 -13.81 2.65
C ALA A 45 22.74 -13.39 4.04
N ALA A 46 22.76 -14.33 4.98
CA ALA A 46 23.35 -14.16 6.29
C ALA A 46 24.15 -15.41 6.65
N ASN A 47 25.23 -15.24 7.39
CA ASN A 47 26.02 -16.33 7.92
C ASN A 47 25.82 -16.36 9.43
N ASP A 48 25.47 -17.52 9.96
CA ASP A 48 25.63 -17.78 11.38
C ASP A 48 27.13 -17.74 11.71
N ILE A 49 27.46 -17.14 12.85
CA ILE A 49 28.84 -16.93 13.24
C ILE A 49 29.14 -17.65 14.54
N LEU A 50 30.27 -18.35 14.55
CA LEU A 50 30.85 -18.84 15.78
C LEU A 50 31.81 -17.78 16.33
N VAL A 51 31.48 -17.20 17.49
CA VAL A 51 32.35 -16.24 18.18
C VAL A 51 33.17 -16.99 19.23
N THR A 52 34.48 -16.88 19.13
CA THR A 52 35.45 -17.58 19.95
C THR A 52 36.32 -16.56 20.68
N ILE A 53 36.35 -16.59 22.01
CA ILE A 53 37.17 -15.67 22.81
C ILE A 53 38.50 -16.35 23.14
N VAL A 54 39.61 -15.78 22.65
CA VAL A 54 40.94 -16.38 22.74
C VAL A 54 41.96 -15.46 23.42
N ALA A 55 42.99 -16.06 24.00
CA ALA A 55 44.14 -15.34 24.56
C ALA A 55 45.11 -14.90 23.46
N ASN A 56 45.89 -13.84 23.70
CA ASN A 56 46.81 -13.27 22.70
C ASN A 56 47.85 -14.28 22.14
N ASN A 57 48.15 -15.39 22.82
CA ASN A 57 49.06 -16.46 22.37
C ASN A 57 48.38 -17.57 21.51
N HIS A 58 47.21 -17.28 20.96
CA HIS A 58 46.35 -18.26 20.30
C HIS A 58 46.95 -19.03 19.12
N PHE A 59 47.69 -18.40 18.21
CA PHE A 59 48.12 -19.07 16.97
C PHE A 59 49.30 -20.06 17.08
N GLU A 60 49.73 -20.44 18.29
CA GLU A 60 50.75 -21.48 18.46
C GLU A 60 50.11 -22.88 18.30
N HIS A 61 50.48 -23.59 17.22
CA HIS A 61 49.95 -24.91 16.77
C HIS A 61 49.77 -25.98 17.88
N ARG A 62 50.50 -25.90 19.01
CA ARG A 62 50.42 -26.86 20.13
C ARG A 62 49.37 -26.52 21.20
N ALA A 63 48.75 -25.34 21.15
CA ALA A 63 47.79 -24.90 22.18
C ALA A 63 46.36 -25.45 21.98
N TYR A 64 45.98 -25.81 20.74
CA TYR A 64 44.60 -26.16 20.36
C TYR A 64 44.19 -27.61 20.69
N SER A 65 45.11 -28.57 20.60
CA SER A 65 44.81 -30.00 20.80
C SER A 65 44.46 -30.34 22.25
N ASN A 66 45.23 -29.83 23.23
CA ASN A 66 44.95 -30.01 24.66
C ASN A 66 43.69 -29.27 25.13
N MET A 67 43.33 -28.20 24.43
CA MET A 67 42.21 -27.31 24.75
C MET A 67 40.84 -27.93 24.43
N THR A 68 40.75 -28.70 23.34
CA THR A 68 39.49 -29.32 22.94
C THR A 68 39.07 -30.41 23.94
N GLU A 69 40.05 -31.07 24.57
CA GLU A 69 39.84 -32.09 25.58
C GLU A 69 39.38 -31.50 26.93
N GLU A 70 39.96 -30.37 27.35
CA GLU A 70 39.56 -29.64 28.56
C GLU A 70 38.19 -28.96 28.44
N LEU A 71 37.81 -28.44 27.27
CA LEU A 71 36.44 -27.94 27.04
C LEU A 71 35.41 -29.06 27.07
N VAL A 72 35.70 -30.19 26.42
CA VAL A 72 34.86 -31.38 26.51
C VAL A 72 34.70 -31.80 27.98
N ARG A 73 35.78 -31.77 28.77
CA ARG A 73 35.78 -32.07 30.21
C ARG A 73 34.98 -31.07 31.05
N TYR A 74 35.10 -29.77 30.76
CA TYR A 74 34.37 -28.70 31.43
C TYR A 74 32.86 -28.78 31.14
N PHE A 75 32.49 -28.98 29.88
CA PHE A 75 31.09 -29.07 29.49
C PHE A 75 30.46 -30.39 29.98
N SER A 76 31.21 -31.50 29.98
CA SER A 76 30.75 -32.80 30.54
C SER A 76 30.63 -32.83 32.05
N ALA A 77 31.15 -31.83 32.76
CA ALA A 77 30.96 -31.65 34.20
C ALA A 77 29.63 -30.94 34.56
N LEU A 78 28.87 -30.43 33.58
CA LEU A 78 27.54 -29.84 33.79
C LEU A 78 26.46 -30.93 33.84
N PRO A 79 25.39 -30.78 34.64
CA PRO A 79 24.37 -31.81 34.82
C PRO A 79 23.66 -32.14 33.48
N PRO A 80 23.41 -33.43 33.19
CA PRO A 80 22.90 -33.84 31.90
C PRO A 80 21.45 -33.41 31.67
N THR A 81 21.24 -32.54 30.69
CA THR A 81 19.91 -32.28 30.12
C THR A 81 19.64 -33.22 28.94
N ARG A 82 18.37 -33.32 28.51
CA ARG A 82 17.91 -34.28 27.47
C ARG A 82 18.65 -34.22 26.12
N GLU A 83 19.38 -33.15 25.83
CA GLU A 83 20.17 -32.99 24.59
C GLU A 83 21.63 -33.48 24.70
N MET A 84 22.14 -33.75 25.90
CA MET A 84 23.52 -34.25 26.11
C MET A 84 23.78 -35.68 25.59
N ARG A 85 22.76 -36.37 25.06
CA ARG A 85 22.89 -37.75 24.56
C ARG A 85 23.60 -37.85 23.19
N TYR A 86 23.87 -36.72 22.52
CA TYR A 86 24.47 -36.67 21.17
C TYR A 86 25.81 -35.90 21.06
N GLY A 87 26.41 -35.48 22.18
CA GLY A 87 27.64 -34.68 22.21
C GLY A 87 27.41 -33.16 22.09
N TYR A 88 28.43 -32.34 22.39
CA TYR A 88 28.36 -30.87 22.33
C TYR A 88 28.48 -30.39 20.87
N PRO A 89 27.39 -29.94 20.22
CA PRO A 89 27.38 -29.61 18.79
C PRO A 89 28.35 -28.46 18.48
N ASP A 90 28.42 -27.47 19.36
CA ASP A 90 29.28 -26.30 19.19
C ASP A 90 30.78 -26.64 19.24
N ILE A 91 31.17 -27.72 19.94
CA ILE A 91 32.58 -28.17 19.99
C ILE A 91 32.96 -28.87 18.68
N GLN A 92 32.08 -29.69 18.11
CA GLN A 92 32.32 -30.29 16.80
C GLN A 92 32.35 -29.23 15.70
N LEU A 93 31.46 -28.25 15.78
CA LEU A 93 31.44 -27.09 14.90
C LEU A 93 32.73 -26.28 15.02
N PHE A 94 33.20 -26.04 16.24
CA PHE A 94 34.46 -25.35 16.52
C PHE A 94 35.67 -26.08 15.91
N ARG A 95 35.75 -27.41 16.03
CA ARG A 95 36.80 -28.19 15.35
C ARG A 95 36.80 -27.95 13.84
N GLY A 96 35.62 -28.01 13.21
CA GLY A 96 35.50 -27.74 11.77
C GLY A 96 35.91 -26.32 11.37
N VAL A 97 35.62 -25.32 12.22
CA VAL A 97 36.08 -23.93 12.00
C VAL A 97 37.60 -23.82 12.14
N LEU A 98 38.21 -24.48 13.12
CA LEU A 98 39.66 -24.52 13.29
C LEU A 98 40.37 -25.21 12.12
N ASP A 99 39.86 -26.36 11.68
CA ASP A 99 40.41 -27.08 10.52
C ASP A 99 40.35 -26.18 9.26
N GLY A 100 39.28 -25.39 9.13
CA GLY A 100 39.13 -24.38 8.07
C GLY A 100 40.14 -23.24 8.19
N TYR A 101 40.39 -22.75 9.41
CA TYR A 101 41.41 -21.74 9.70
C TYR A 101 42.81 -22.22 9.28
N ASP A 102 43.21 -23.42 9.72
CA ASP A 102 44.53 -23.97 9.40
C ASP A 102 44.69 -24.25 7.89
N ALA A 103 43.63 -24.68 7.22
CA ALA A 103 43.64 -24.95 5.78
C ALA A 103 43.66 -23.67 4.91
N SER A 104 43.19 -22.53 5.43
CA SER A 104 42.95 -21.33 4.61
C SER A 104 43.18 -20.01 5.36
N THR A 105 44.31 -19.88 6.06
CA THR A 105 44.68 -18.66 6.82
C THR A 105 44.53 -17.34 6.04
N ASN A 106 44.71 -17.34 4.72
CA ASN A 106 44.54 -16.16 3.86
C ASN A 106 43.08 -15.62 3.76
N THR A 107 42.07 -16.36 4.22
CA THR A 107 40.68 -15.88 4.26
C THR A 107 40.37 -15.11 5.54
N TYR A 108 41.23 -15.20 6.55
CA TYR A 108 41.08 -14.51 7.83
C TYR A 108 41.77 -13.15 7.81
N GLU A 109 41.08 -12.15 8.33
CA GLU A 109 41.59 -10.78 8.41
C GLU A 109 41.54 -10.28 9.86
N ASP A 110 42.64 -9.69 10.29
CA ASP A 110 42.72 -8.99 11.57
C ASP A 110 42.08 -7.61 11.47
N LEU A 111 41.16 -7.33 12.39
CA LEU A 111 40.39 -6.10 12.46
C LEU A 111 40.72 -5.34 13.74
N THR A 112 40.71 -4.02 13.64
CA THR A 112 40.85 -3.15 14.80
C THR A 112 39.62 -3.24 15.71
N LEU A 113 39.76 -2.78 16.96
CA LEU A 113 38.67 -2.84 17.94
C LEU A 113 37.38 -2.14 17.47
N SER A 114 37.52 -1.00 16.77
CA SER A 114 36.38 -0.24 16.23
C SER A 114 35.72 -0.95 15.04
N GLU A 115 36.50 -1.57 14.16
CA GLU A 115 35.98 -2.38 13.06
C GLU A 115 35.26 -3.63 13.58
N CYS A 116 35.81 -4.25 14.63
CA CYS A 116 35.24 -5.43 15.24
C CYS A 116 33.85 -5.15 15.85
N THR A 117 33.75 -4.10 16.66
CA THR A 117 32.46 -3.71 17.26
C THR A 117 31.42 -3.31 16.22
N LYS A 118 31.85 -2.66 15.13
CA LYS A 118 30.98 -2.36 13.98
C LYS A 118 30.50 -3.63 13.28
N LEU A 119 31.39 -4.61 13.09
CA LEU A 119 31.04 -5.90 12.51
C LEU A 119 29.96 -6.60 13.33
N CYS A 120 30.14 -6.68 14.65
CA CYS A 120 29.19 -7.34 15.56
C CYS A 120 27.82 -6.65 15.64
N ASN A 121 27.71 -5.38 15.24
CA ASN A 121 26.46 -4.61 15.20
C ASN A 121 25.83 -4.54 13.79
N THR A 122 26.37 -5.29 12.82
CA THR A 122 25.86 -5.29 11.44
C THR A 122 24.70 -6.29 11.30
N ASP A 123 23.56 -5.83 10.78
CA ASP A 123 22.42 -6.68 10.43
C ASP A 123 22.80 -7.67 9.31
N PHE A 124 22.42 -8.95 9.48
CA PHE A 124 22.57 -10.01 8.47
C PHE A 124 23.97 -10.07 7.83
N LEU A 125 24.99 -10.43 8.62
CA LEU A 125 26.38 -10.58 8.18
C LEU A 125 26.52 -11.54 6.99
N SER A 126 26.71 -11.00 5.79
CA SER A 126 26.77 -11.75 4.53
C SER A 126 28.19 -11.98 4.02
N ASN A 127 29.10 -11.04 4.30
CA ASN A 127 30.47 -10.99 3.77
C ASN A 127 31.54 -11.52 4.73
N ARG A 128 31.12 -11.92 5.93
CA ARG A 128 31.99 -12.54 6.92
C ARG A 128 31.30 -13.70 7.60
N ARG A 129 32.10 -14.61 8.13
CA ARG A 129 31.69 -15.66 9.07
C ARG A 129 32.79 -15.79 10.12
N ASN A 130 32.54 -16.54 11.20
CA ASN A 130 33.51 -16.92 12.25
C ASN A 130 34.37 -15.77 12.83
N LEU A 131 34.27 -15.54 14.13
CA LEU A 131 34.92 -14.41 14.78
C LEU A 131 35.79 -14.86 15.95
N PHE A 132 37.07 -14.51 15.93
CA PHE A 132 37.98 -14.73 17.05
C PHE A 132 38.22 -13.40 17.77
N LEU A 133 37.70 -13.25 18.99
CA LEU A 133 37.94 -12.08 19.84
C LEU A 133 39.23 -12.28 20.63
N ILE A 134 40.18 -11.37 20.44
CA ILE A 134 41.52 -11.47 21.03
C ILE A 134 41.57 -10.64 22.31
N THR A 135 41.86 -11.30 23.41
CA THR A 135 41.94 -10.67 24.73
C THR A 135 43.33 -10.08 24.98
N LYS A 136 43.37 -8.92 25.64
CA LYS A 136 44.62 -8.34 26.15
C LYS A 136 45.17 -9.30 27.19
N ARG A 137 46.44 -9.68 27.03
CA ARG A 137 47.11 -10.59 27.97
C ARG A 137 47.07 -9.99 29.38
N GLY A 138 46.25 -10.52 30.28
CA GLY A 138 46.16 -9.99 31.65
C GLY A 138 45.13 -10.67 32.53
N SER A 139 45.48 -11.80 33.14
CA SER A 139 44.98 -12.23 34.46
C SER A 139 45.79 -13.46 34.91
N ALA A 140 46.30 -13.43 36.14
CA ALA A 140 47.09 -14.53 36.72
C ALA A 140 46.34 -15.87 36.73
N THR A 141 45.01 -15.83 36.64
CA THR A 141 44.08 -16.97 36.71
C THR A 141 43.96 -17.75 35.38
N PHE A 142 44.32 -17.15 34.24
CA PHE A 142 44.17 -17.74 32.90
C PHE A 142 45.51 -18.04 32.20
N LEU A 143 46.64 -18.00 32.91
CA LEU A 143 47.98 -18.16 32.33
C LEU A 143 48.18 -19.42 31.46
N ASN A 144 47.30 -20.43 31.58
CA ASN A 144 47.37 -21.68 30.83
C ASN A 144 46.16 -21.96 29.90
N LYS A 145 45.18 -21.04 29.76
CA LYS A 145 43.98 -21.25 28.96
C LYS A 145 43.95 -20.32 27.74
N THR A 146 44.18 -20.90 26.57
CA THR A 146 44.23 -20.16 25.30
C THR A 146 42.83 -19.88 24.70
N LEU A 147 41.82 -20.65 25.08
CA LEU A 147 40.42 -20.46 24.71
C LEU A 147 39.58 -20.29 25.96
N LEU A 148 38.81 -19.22 25.97
CA LEU A 148 38.12 -18.73 27.15
C LEU A 148 36.60 -18.94 27.05
N ASN A 149 36.03 -18.82 25.84
CA ASN A 149 34.60 -19.05 25.61
C ASN A 149 34.27 -19.29 24.12
N ILE A 150 33.15 -19.96 23.86
CA ILE A 150 32.56 -20.14 22.51
C ILE A 150 31.09 -19.72 22.57
N ILE A 151 30.67 -18.91 21.61
CA ILE A 151 29.31 -18.38 21.49
C ILE A 151 28.82 -18.62 20.06
N ASN A 152 27.74 -19.37 19.90
CA ASN A 152 27.12 -19.63 18.61
C ASN A 152 26.02 -18.59 18.34
N VAL A 153 26.31 -17.60 17.49
CA VAL A 153 25.38 -16.50 17.19
C VAL A 153 24.59 -16.84 15.93
N ARG A 154 23.28 -17.03 16.12
CA ARG A 154 22.34 -17.33 15.03
C ARG A 154 21.76 -16.04 14.43
N SER A 155 21.72 -15.99 13.10
CA SER A 155 21.18 -14.89 12.30
C SER A 155 19.67 -14.70 12.47
N GLU A 156 18.96 -15.71 12.99
CA GLU A 156 17.54 -15.66 13.35
C GLU A 156 17.26 -14.88 14.64
N GLY A 157 18.32 -14.44 15.37
CA GLY A 157 18.20 -13.65 16.59
C GLY A 157 17.57 -12.26 16.35
N ILE A 158 16.90 -11.72 17.37
CA ILE A 158 16.15 -10.46 17.27
C ILE A 158 17.09 -9.26 17.07
N SER A 159 18.30 -9.30 17.65
CA SER A 159 19.30 -8.24 17.52
C SER A 159 20.70 -8.82 17.29
N PRO A 160 21.50 -8.29 16.32
CA PRO A 160 22.82 -8.83 15.96
C PRO A 160 23.84 -8.70 17.10
N SER A 161 23.71 -7.65 17.92
CA SER A 161 24.66 -7.30 18.99
C SER A 161 24.25 -7.83 20.38
N SER A 162 23.13 -8.55 20.49
CA SER A 162 22.58 -8.98 21.79
C SER A 162 23.55 -9.82 22.63
N TRP A 163 24.40 -10.61 21.96
CA TRP A 163 25.42 -11.46 22.60
C TRP A 163 26.63 -10.68 23.14
N MET A 164 26.86 -9.44 22.69
CA MET A 164 28.04 -8.64 23.08
C MET A 164 28.00 -8.19 24.56
N PHE A 165 26.82 -8.22 25.19
CA PHE A 165 26.56 -7.59 26.49
C PHE A 165 26.24 -8.57 27.62
N MET A 166 26.14 -9.87 27.33
CA MET A 166 25.49 -10.80 28.25
C MET A 166 26.46 -11.69 29.01
N SER A 167 26.34 -11.66 30.34
CA SER A 167 26.83 -12.70 31.25
C SER A 167 25.90 -13.92 31.17
N HIS A 168 26.47 -15.10 31.03
CA HIS A 168 25.81 -16.41 30.99
C HIS A 168 24.56 -16.48 31.90
N SER A 169 23.34 -16.54 31.34
CA SER A 169 22.18 -17.06 32.04
C SER A 169 21.78 -18.37 31.37
N GLY A 170 21.85 -19.46 32.13
CA GLY A 170 21.72 -20.82 31.61
C GLY A 170 20.37 -21.07 30.91
N GLY A 171 20.43 -21.55 29.68
CA GLY A 171 19.29 -22.01 28.91
C GLY A 171 19.73 -22.60 27.56
N ILE A 172 19.60 -23.91 27.41
CA ILE A 172 20.16 -24.77 26.35
C ILE A 172 19.39 -24.68 25.00
N THR A 173 18.69 -23.57 24.72
CA THR A 173 18.08 -23.38 23.39
C THR A 173 18.41 -21.99 22.89
N GLY A 174 19.25 -21.92 21.85
CA GLY A 174 19.90 -20.71 21.34
C GLY A 174 18.98 -19.67 20.69
N VAL A 175 18.01 -19.12 21.40
CA VAL A 175 17.41 -17.85 20.99
C VAL A 175 17.69 -16.85 22.10
N TYR A 176 18.75 -16.06 21.91
CA TYR A 176 19.14 -14.99 22.81
C TYR A 176 17.99 -13.98 22.90
N ARG A 177 17.36 -13.87 24.08
CA ARG A 177 16.09 -13.14 24.26
C ARG A 177 16.10 -12.04 25.31
N ALA A 178 17.24 -11.68 25.89
CA ALA A 178 17.28 -10.58 26.84
C ALA A 178 18.58 -9.79 26.73
N THR A 179 18.50 -8.58 26.19
CA THR A 179 19.45 -7.51 26.51
C THR A 179 19.29 -7.19 28.00
N SER A 180 20.39 -7.16 28.75
CA SER A 180 20.38 -6.55 30.10
C SER A 180 19.76 -5.15 29.99
N PRO A 181 18.83 -4.74 30.87
CA PRO A 181 18.30 -3.39 30.83
C PRO A 181 19.45 -2.42 31.07
N GLY A 182 19.75 -1.56 30.09
CA GLY A 182 20.70 -0.46 30.24
C GLY A 182 22.03 -0.53 29.47
N CYS A 183 22.22 -1.41 28.48
CA CYS A 183 23.39 -1.34 27.59
C CYS A 183 22.97 -1.24 26.12
N SER A 184 23.22 -0.08 25.50
CA SER A 184 22.99 0.13 24.06
C SER A 184 24.24 -0.26 23.26
N SER A 185 24.07 -0.98 22.14
CA SER A 185 25.19 -1.27 21.23
C SER A 185 25.84 -0.01 20.66
N ASN A 186 25.05 1.03 20.46
CA ASN A 186 25.53 2.33 20.02
C ASN A 186 26.42 3.02 21.07
N GLU A 187 26.11 2.85 22.35
CA GLU A 187 26.91 3.39 23.45
C GLU A 187 28.25 2.66 23.55
N LEU A 188 28.26 1.33 23.42
CA LEU A 188 29.51 0.56 23.35
C LEU A 188 30.39 1.00 22.18
N MET A 189 29.82 1.14 20.98
CA MET A 189 30.57 1.60 19.81
C MET A 189 31.12 3.02 20.01
N SER A 190 30.33 3.92 20.61
CA SER A 190 30.78 5.29 20.94
C SER A 190 31.92 5.27 21.96
N ASN A 191 31.82 4.44 22.99
CA ASN A 191 32.85 4.28 24.03
C ASN A 191 34.16 3.75 23.42
N VAL A 192 34.08 2.73 22.57
CA VAL A 192 35.25 2.18 21.88
C VAL A 192 35.88 3.21 20.94
N THR A 193 35.06 3.97 20.21
CA THR A 193 35.55 5.02 19.29
C THR A 193 36.20 6.18 20.04
N SER A 194 35.77 6.45 21.28
CA SER A 194 36.37 7.46 22.17
C SER A 194 37.58 6.94 22.96
N GLY A 195 38.02 5.69 22.73
CA GLY A 195 39.24 5.12 23.31
C GLY A 195 39.03 4.35 24.61
N LEU A 196 37.79 4.06 25.01
CA LEU A 196 37.49 3.21 26.16
C LEU A 196 37.64 1.72 25.80
N PRO A 197 38.12 0.88 26.74
CA PRO A 197 38.29 -0.55 26.51
C PRO A 197 36.95 -1.27 26.35
N TRP A 198 36.90 -2.26 25.45
CA TRP A 198 35.77 -3.18 25.37
C TRP A 198 35.96 -4.31 26.38
N LEU A 199 35.16 -4.30 27.45
CA LEU A 199 35.16 -5.31 28.49
C LEU A 199 34.04 -6.33 28.26
N VAL A 200 34.39 -7.62 28.27
CA VAL A 200 33.43 -8.73 28.15
C VAL A 200 33.45 -9.55 29.43
N LYS A 201 32.27 -9.84 29.98
CA LYS A 201 32.10 -10.69 31.17
C LYS A 201 32.12 -12.15 30.78
N LEU A 202 33.10 -12.90 31.29
CA LEU A 202 33.07 -14.35 31.19
C LEU A 202 32.23 -14.95 32.34
N GLY A 203 31.84 -16.22 32.23
CA GLY A 203 31.02 -16.89 33.25
C GLY A 203 31.69 -16.96 34.64
N THR A 204 33.01 -16.77 34.70
CA THR A 204 33.78 -16.44 35.90
C THR A 204 33.74 -14.92 36.07
N ARG A 205 33.43 -14.40 37.27
CA ARG A 205 33.21 -12.96 37.60
C ARG A 205 34.35 -11.96 37.30
N GLU A 206 35.23 -12.23 36.33
CA GLU A 206 36.29 -11.37 35.83
C GLU A 206 35.91 -10.80 34.45
N ASP A 207 36.11 -9.49 34.30
CA ASP A 207 35.93 -8.77 33.05
C ASP A 207 37.24 -8.86 32.24
N VAL A 208 37.16 -9.20 30.96
CA VAL A 208 38.33 -9.30 30.08
C VAL A 208 38.29 -8.23 28.99
N GLU A 209 39.42 -7.54 28.81
CA GLU A 209 39.60 -6.51 27.79
C GLU A 209 39.87 -7.15 26.42
N ILE A 210 39.06 -6.79 25.43
CA ILE A 210 39.25 -7.17 24.02
C ILE A 210 40.16 -6.14 23.35
N THR A 211 41.19 -6.62 22.66
CA THR A 211 42.16 -5.79 21.92
C THR A 211 41.83 -5.64 20.45
N GLY A 212 41.19 -6.64 19.86
CA GLY A 212 40.83 -6.69 18.46
C GLY A 212 40.18 -8.03 18.14
N CYS A 213 39.96 -8.29 16.86
CA CYS A 213 39.44 -9.59 16.45
C CYS A 213 39.91 -10.00 15.06
N THR A 214 39.93 -11.30 14.82
CA THR A 214 40.18 -11.88 13.51
C THR A 214 38.88 -12.47 12.99
N SER A 215 38.49 -12.11 11.76
CA SER A 215 37.24 -12.59 11.16
C SER A 215 37.48 -13.19 9.79
N GLU A 216 36.76 -14.27 9.48
CA GLU A 216 36.82 -14.93 8.19
C GLU A 216 36.03 -14.14 7.13
N ARG A 217 36.66 -13.85 5.99
CA ARG A 217 36.02 -13.23 4.84
C ARG A 217 35.25 -14.28 4.02
N THR A 218 34.03 -13.92 3.62
CA THR A 218 33.21 -14.72 2.73
C THR A 218 32.68 -13.87 1.59
N THR A 219 32.39 -14.52 0.47
CA THR A 219 31.73 -13.86 -0.67
C THR A 219 30.26 -13.68 -0.36
N GLU A 220 29.72 -12.46 -0.53
CA GLU A 220 28.29 -12.19 -0.39
C GLU A 220 27.49 -13.00 -1.43
N LYS A 221 26.52 -13.79 -0.97
CA LYS A 221 25.67 -14.65 -1.82
C LYS A 221 24.23 -14.13 -1.94
N CYS A 222 24.03 -12.82 -2.10
CA CYS A 222 22.70 -12.28 -2.35
C CYS A 222 22.16 -12.77 -3.71
N LYS A 223 20.91 -13.23 -3.75
CA LYS A 223 20.29 -13.81 -4.95
C LYS A 223 19.08 -12.99 -5.37
N VAL A 224 18.95 -12.69 -6.65
CA VAL A 224 17.67 -12.25 -7.23
C VAL A 224 16.89 -13.50 -7.60
N GLN A 225 15.71 -13.66 -7.03
CA GLN A 225 14.85 -14.81 -7.28
C GLN A 225 13.65 -14.42 -8.12
N PHE A 226 13.24 -15.38 -8.95
CA PHE A 226 12.11 -15.26 -9.86
C PHE A 226 11.08 -16.34 -9.54
N SER A 227 9.87 -15.93 -9.19
CA SER A 227 8.77 -16.86 -8.95
C SER A 227 8.03 -17.16 -10.25
N LEU A 228 8.40 -18.27 -10.89
CA LEU A 228 7.76 -18.74 -12.13
C LEU A 228 6.24 -18.90 -11.96
N GLY A 229 5.79 -19.47 -10.83
CA GLY A 229 4.37 -19.67 -10.56
C GLY A 229 3.57 -18.37 -10.50
N ILE A 230 4.10 -17.34 -9.81
CA ILE A 230 3.46 -16.02 -9.76
C ILE A 230 3.41 -15.40 -11.16
N MET A 231 4.49 -15.51 -11.93
CA MET A 231 4.56 -14.94 -13.27
C MET A 231 3.60 -15.61 -14.24
N ILE A 232 3.43 -16.93 -14.18
CA ILE A 232 2.39 -17.62 -14.95
C ILE A 232 1.00 -17.07 -14.61
N VAL A 233 0.68 -16.91 -13.32
CA VAL A 233 -0.61 -16.36 -12.88
C VAL A 233 -0.82 -14.93 -13.39
N VAL A 234 0.21 -14.08 -13.31
CA VAL A 234 0.18 -12.69 -13.80
C VAL A 234 -0.03 -12.66 -15.31
N ILE A 235 0.69 -13.48 -16.08
CA ILE A 235 0.56 -13.58 -17.54
C ILE A 235 -0.86 -14.03 -17.91
N CYS A 236 -1.38 -15.08 -17.27
CA CYS A 236 -2.74 -15.55 -17.50
C CYS A 236 -3.78 -14.47 -17.19
N CYS A 237 -3.66 -13.76 -16.05
CA CYS A 237 -4.54 -12.65 -15.70
C CYS A 237 -4.51 -11.52 -16.75
N ASN A 238 -3.33 -11.14 -17.22
CA ASN A 238 -3.19 -10.12 -18.26
C ASN A 238 -3.72 -10.59 -19.62
N LEU A 239 -3.53 -11.86 -19.97
CA LEU A 239 -4.10 -12.45 -21.19
C LEU A 239 -5.63 -12.42 -21.16
N VAL A 240 -6.26 -12.78 -20.04
CA VAL A 240 -7.71 -12.67 -19.87
C VAL A 240 -8.17 -11.23 -20.05
N LYS A 241 -7.48 -10.26 -19.45
CA LYS A 241 -7.80 -8.83 -19.63
C LYS A 241 -7.67 -8.39 -21.08
N ALA A 242 -6.60 -8.77 -21.77
CA ALA A 242 -6.41 -8.47 -23.18
C ALA A 242 -7.54 -9.06 -24.03
N CYS A 243 -7.90 -10.32 -23.80
CA CYS A 243 -9.04 -10.97 -24.46
C CYS A 243 -10.35 -10.23 -24.18
N CYS A 244 -10.59 -9.81 -22.93
CA CYS A 244 -11.76 -9.02 -22.58
C CYS A 244 -11.79 -7.66 -23.28
N MET A 245 -10.66 -6.97 -23.39
CA MET A 245 -10.56 -5.69 -24.10
C MET A 245 -10.82 -5.86 -25.60
N VAL A 246 -10.23 -6.88 -26.23
CA VAL A 246 -10.48 -7.20 -27.66
C VAL A 246 -11.95 -7.54 -27.89
N MET A 247 -12.53 -8.41 -27.05
CA MET A 247 -13.96 -8.74 -27.13
C MET A 247 -14.84 -7.52 -26.95
N ALA A 248 -14.49 -6.61 -26.01
CA ALA A 248 -15.24 -5.38 -25.79
C ALA A 248 -15.23 -4.50 -27.05
N VAL A 249 -14.07 -4.31 -27.69
CA VAL A 249 -13.93 -3.50 -28.92
C VAL A 249 -14.68 -4.13 -30.10
N VAL A 250 -14.58 -5.45 -30.29
CA VAL A 250 -15.18 -6.12 -31.45
C VAL A 250 -16.71 -6.22 -31.33
N ARG A 251 -17.23 -6.48 -30.12
CA ARG A 251 -18.66 -6.73 -29.90
C ARG A 251 -19.47 -5.53 -29.39
N SER A 252 -18.85 -4.52 -28.79
CA SER A 252 -19.59 -3.36 -28.22
C SER A 252 -19.70 -2.21 -29.22
N ARG A 253 -20.37 -2.44 -30.35
CA ARG A 253 -20.62 -1.40 -31.38
C ARG A 253 -21.84 -0.52 -31.10
N GLU A 254 -22.57 -0.78 -30.02
CA GLU A 254 -23.75 0.02 -29.66
C GLU A 254 -23.35 1.35 -29.04
N PRO A 255 -24.09 2.44 -29.30
CA PRO A 255 -23.84 3.71 -28.65
C PRO A 255 -23.98 3.55 -27.13
N THR A 256 -22.93 3.93 -26.40
CA THR A 256 -22.89 3.87 -24.93
C THR A 256 -22.94 5.27 -24.34
N LEU A 257 -23.79 5.44 -23.33
CA LEU A 257 -23.88 6.69 -22.57
C LEU A 257 -22.77 6.73 -21.52
N VAL A 258 -21.58 7.16 -21.94
CA VAL A 258 -20.38 7.20 -21.07
C VAL A 258 -20.33 8.51 -20.32
N THR A 259 -20.59 9.63 -20.98
CA THR A 259 -20.58 10.98 -20.38
C THR A 259 -22.00 11.49 -20.13
N LEU A 260 -22.07 12.58 -19.36
CA LEU A 260 -23.30 13.36 -19.21
C LEU A 260 -23.77 13.94 -20.56
N GLY A 261 -22.84 14.39 -21.40
CA GLY A 261 -23.15 14.91 -22.73
C GLY A 261 -23.71 13.82 -23.65
N ASP A 262 -23.21 12.58 -23.57
CA ASP A 262 -23.75 11.46 -24.35
C ASP A 262 -25.23 11.23 -24.01
N ALA A 263 -25.58 11.35 -22.72
CA ALA A 263 -26.96 11.22 -22.27
C ALA A 263 -27.85 12.35 -22.77
N VAL A 264 -27.40 13.61 -22.65
CA VAL A 264 -28.18 14.76 -23.13
C VAL A 264 -28.36 14.67 -24.65
N ASP A 265 -27.30 14.39 -25.39
CA ASP A 265 -27.34 14.22 -26.85
C ASP A 265 -28.32 13.10 -27.27
N SER A 266 -28.29 11.96 -26.58
CA SER A 266 -29.19 10.84 -26.86
C SER A 266 -30.65 11.12 -26.48
N PHE A 267 -30.91 11.80 -25.35
CA PHE A 267 -32.28 12.09 -24.92
C PHE A 267 -32.91 13.26 -25.68
N LEU A 268 -32.10 14.17 -26.23
CA LEU A 268 -32.57 15.17 -27.18
C LEU A 268 -32.95 14.55 -28.53
N GLU A 269 -32.19 13.55 -29.00
CA GLU A 269 -32.52 12.81 -30.23
C GLU A 269 -33.77 11.94 -30.06
N ILE A 270 -33.83 11.20 -28.95
CA ILE A 270 -34.92 10.25 -28.65
C ILE A 270 -35.46 10.56 -27.25
N PRO A 271 -36.49 11.42 -27.13
CA PRO A 271 -37.09 11.76 -25.85
C PRO A 271 -37.70 10.54 -25.13
N ASP A 272 -37.39 10.37 -23.84
CA ASP A 272 -37.92 9.26 -23.05
C ASP A 272 -39.39 9.49 -22.68
N THR A 273 -40.26 8.66 -23.25
CA THR A 273 -41.70 8.72 -22.97
C THR A 273 -42.06 8.56 -21.49
N THR A 274 -41.22 7.91 -20.68
CA THR A 274 -41.50 7.65 -19.25
C THR A 274 -41.28 8.86 -18.35
N THR A 275 -40.55 9.88 -18.82
CA THR A 275 -40.31 11.13 -18.09
C THR A 275 -41.08 12.33 -18.68
N MET A 276 -41.95 12.09 -19.67
CA MET A 276 -42.85 13.11 -20.22
C MET A 276 -43.73 13.73 -19.13
N GLY A 277 -44.06 15.01 -19.26
CA GLY A 277 -44.77 15.76 -18.23
C GLY A 277 -43.91 16.23 -17.05
N ILE A 278 -42.63 15.85 -17.00
CA ILE A 278 -41.65 16.33 -16.00
C ILE A 278 -40.65 17.23 -16.72
N CYS A 279 -40.50 18.48 -16.28
CA CYS A 279 -39.50 19.43 -16.81
C CYS A 279 -38.24 19.54 -15.94
N PHE A 280 -38.34 19.19 -14.66
CA PHE A 280 -37.18 19.09 -13.78
C PHE A 280 -37.39 18.02 -12.71
N ALA A 281 -36.31 17.29 -12.42
CA ALA A 281 -36.31 16.26 -11.39
C ALA A 281 -34.97 16.24 -10.67
N ASP A 282 -35.01 16.12 -9.35
CA ASP A 282 -33.85 15.73 -8.56
C ASP A 282 -33.85 14.21 -8.33
N ARG A 283 -32.71 13.68 -7.90
CA ARG A 283 -32.58 12.24 -7.62
C ARG A 283 -33.62 11.75 -6.58
N ARG A 284 -33.96 12.58 -5.59
CA ARG A 284 -34.88 12.20 -4.51
C ARG A 284 -36.31 12.05 -4.99
N PHE A 285 -36.76 12.95 -5.86
CA PHE A 285 -38.07 12.88 -6.52
C PHE A 285 -38.19 11.62 -7.36
N ILE A 286 -37.18 11.29 -8.17
CA ILE A 286 -37.18 10.06 -8.97
C ILE A 286 -37.29 8.82 -8.08
N GLU A 287 -36.56 8.78 -6.97
CA GLU A 287 -36.55 7.63 -6.06
C GLU A 287 -37.84 7.49 -5.23
N ARG A 288 -38.49 8.60 -4.84
CA ARG A 288 -39.65 8.60 -3.92
C ARG A 288 -40.99 8.66 -4.62
N GLU A 289 -41.12 9.43 -5.69
CA GLU A 289 -42.41 9.76 -6.32
C GLU A 289 -42.54 9.03 -7.67
N TRP A 290 -41.64 9.30 -8.62
CA TRP A 290 -41.72 8.74 -9.98
C TRP A 290 -41.68 7.22 -10.00
N ARG A 291 -40.78 6.59 -9.23
CA ARG A 291 -40.70 5.12 -9.13
C ARG A 291 -41.96 4.45 -8.56
N ARG A 292 -42.79 5.20 -7.83
CA ARG A 292 -44.04 4.70 -7.25
C ARG A 292 -45.24 4.92 -8.16
N GLY A 293 -45.03 5.45 -9.38
CA GLY A 293 -46.08 5.69 -10.36
C GLY A 293 -47.01 6.84 -9.98
N TRP A 294 -46.59 7.75 -9.10
CA TRP A 294 -47.40 8.90 -8.73
C TRP A 294 -47.53 9.86 -9.92
N ARG A 295 -48.74 10.41 -10.14
CA ARG A 295 -48.99 11.36 -11.23
C ARG A 295 -48.07 12.58 -11.07
N THR A 296 -47.35 12.90 -12.14
CA THR A 296 -46.46 14.06 -12.18
C THR A 296 -47.22 15.25 -12.73
N GLY A 297 -47.48 16.25 -11.89
CA GLY A 297 -48.14 17.50 -12.26
C GLY A 297 -47.18 18.70 -12.27
N PRO A 298 -47.68 19.91 -12.55
CA PRO A 298 -46.91 21.14 -12.46
C PRO A 298 -46.29 21.32 -11.07
N ARG A 299 -45.03 21.75 -11.00
CA ARG A 299 -44.29 21.89 -9.73
C ARG A 299 -43.68 23.27 -9.59
N GLN A 300 -43.73 23.76 -8.36
CA GLN A 300 -43.11 25.02 -7.99
C GLN A 300 -41.59 24.88 -7.87
N TRP A 301 -40.85 25.81 -8.46
CA TRP A 301 -39.41 25.91 -8.28
C TRP A 301 -39.06 26.45 -6.89
N LYS A 302 -38.60 25.57 -6.00
CA LYS A 302 -38.29 25.88 -4.59
C LYS A 302 -36.78 25.97 -4.30
N GLN A 303 -35.92 25.82 -5.29
CA GLN A 303 -34.47 25.86 -5.07
C GLN A 303 -33.97 27.31 -5.04
N LYS A 304 -33.31 27.68 -3.94
CA LYS A 304 -32.68 29.00 -3.74
C LYS A 304 -31.30 28.82 -3.09
N GLY A 305 -30.34 29.65 -3.49
CA GLY A 305 -29.03 29.75 -2.82
C GLY A 305 -27.88 29.02 -3.52
N VAL A 306 -27.00 28.43 -2.71
CA VAL A 306 -25.74 27.82 -3.15
C VAL A 306 -25.75 26.33 -2.79
N GLN A 307 -25.49 25.47 -3.78
CA GLN A 307 -25.28 24.05 -3.57
C GLN A 307 -23.79 23.78 -3.36
N ARG A 308 -23.47 22.66 -2.72
CA ARG A 308 -22.08 22.23 -2.48
C ARG A 308 -21.78 20.99 -3.31
N TRP A 309 -20.51 20.79 -3.68
CA TRP A 309 -20.07 19.66 -4.50
C TRP A 309 -20.52 18.30 -3.95
N TRP A 310 -20.53 18.14 -2.62
CA TRP A 310 -20.98 16.90 -1.98
C TRP A 310 -22.45 16.53 -2.30
N THR A 311 -23.31 17.50 -2.63
CA THR A 311 -24.73 17.24 -2.95
C THR A 311 -24.92 16.45 -4.24
N SER A 312 -23.92 16.46 -5.13
CA SER A 312 -23.90 15.67 -6.36
C SER A 312 -23.49 14.22 -6.11
N VAL A 313 -23.03 13.89 -4.90
CA VAL A 313 -22.56 12.58 -4.48
C VAL A 313 -23.64 11.90 -3.62
N SER A 314 -23.85 10.60 -3.82
CA SER A 314 -24.72 9.83 -2.92
C SER A 314 -24.13 9.74 -1.51
N LYS A 315 -24.97 9.84 -0.47
CA LYS A 315 -24.54 9.68 0.93
C LYS A 315 -23.74 8.38 1.16
N THR A 316 -24.16 7.27 0.55
CA THR A 316 -23.47 5.98 0.66
C THR A 316 -22.03 6.07 0.15
N ARG A 317 -21.79 6.54 -1.09
CA ARG A 317 -20.42 6.72 -1.63
C ARG A 317 -19.55 7.61 -0.75
N TRP A 318 -20.13 8.72 -0.27
CA TRP A 318 -19.42 9.65 0.61
C TRP A 318 -18.98 8.98 1.91
N ILE A 319 -19.92 8.33 2.62
CA ILE A 319 -19.66 7.67 3.89
C ILE A 319 -18.68 6.51 3.67
N THR A 320 -18.91 5.65 2.68
CA THR A 320 -18.06 4.48 2.40
C THR A 320 -16.62 4.88 2.13
N CYS A 321 -16.36 5.85 1.25
CA CYS A 321 -15.00 6.27 0.94
C CYS A 321 -14.30 6.88 2.16
N ASN A 322 -14.95 7.83 2.85
CA ASN A 322 -14.35 8.48 4.02
C ASN A 322 -14.13 7.47 5.17
N PHE A 323 -15.08 6.56 5.41
CA PHE A 323 -14.98 5.52 6.44
C PHE A 323 -13.78 4.59 6.20
N PHE A 324 -13.65 4.03 4.99
CA PHE A 324 -12.53 3.14 4.69
C PHE A 324 -11.18 3.85 4.64
N CYS A 325 -11.14 5.11 4.16
CA CYS A 325 -9.93 5.93 4.24
C CYS A 325 -9.51 6.17 5.70
N SER A 326 -10.45 6.57 6.57
CA SER A 326 -10.20 6.79 7.99
C SER A 326 -9.74 5.52 8.69
N ILE A 327 -10.39 4.37 8.45
CA ILE A 327 -9.95 3.09 9.02
C ILE A 327 -8.53 2.76 8.59
N THR A 328 -8.20 2.93 7.31
CA THR A 328 -6.87 2.61 6.80
C THR A 328 -5.79 3.49 7.44
N ILE A 329 -6.07 4.79 7.64
CA ILE A 329 -5.18 5.72 8.35
C ILE A 329 -5.04 5.33 9.82
N ILE A 330 -6.13 4.99 10.50
CA ILE A 330 -6.10 4.56 11.92
C ILE A 330 -5.28 3.28 12.07
N VAL A 331 -5.52 2.28 11.22
CA VAL A 331 -4.78 1.01 11.24
C VAL A 331 -3.29 1.25 10.94
N ALA A 332 -2.96 2.09 9.95
CA ALA A 332 -1.57 2.45 9.67
C ALA A 332 -0.90 3.17 10.85
N GLY A 333 -1.64 4.04 11.55
CA GLY A 333 -1.16 4.71 12.77
C GLY A 333 -0.93 3.73 13.93
N MET A 334 -1.84 2.79 14.15
CA MET A 334 -1.67 1.73 15.15
C MET A 334 -0.45 0.84 14.84
N LEU A 335 -0.28 0.45 13.56
CA LEU A 335 0.88 -0.32 13.11
C LEU A 335 2.19 0.47 13.29
N LEU A 336 2.18 1.78 13.03
CA LEU A 336 3.34 2.63 13.29
C LEU A 336 3.69 2.66 14.77
N SER A 337 2.71 2.88 15.66
CA SER A 337 2.94 2.90 17.11
C SER A 337 3.51 1.57 17.59
N TRP A 338 2.93 0.45 17.13
CA TRP A 338 3.41 -0.88 17.50
C TRP A 338 4.83 -1.16 16.97
N GLY A 339 5.12 -0.77 15.72
CA GLY A 339 6.45 -0.88 15.15
C GLY A 339 7.49 -0.02 15.87
N MET A 340 7.13 1.20 16.26
CA MET A 340 8.00 2.10 17.02
C MET A 340 8.27 1.60 18.45
N GLU A 341 7.27 1.02 19.11
CA GLU A 341 7.46 0.39 20.42
C GLU A 341 8.42 -0.80 20.34
N ASN A 342 8.24 -1.66 19.33
CA ASN A 342 9.12 -2.81 19.10
C ASN A 342 10.56 -2.37 18.79
N ASP A 343 10.74 -1.43 17.86
CA ASP A 343 12.05 -0.86 17.51
C ASP A 343 12.67 -0.11 18.71
N GLY A 344 11.85 0.57 19.51
CA GLY A 344 12.27 1.39 20.65
C GLY A 344 12.92 0.60 21.79
N ASN A 345 12.62 -0.69 21.89
CA ASN A 345 13.27 -1.58 22.85
C ASN A 345 14.75 -1.84 22.52
N TYR A 346 15.17 -1.62 21.26
CA TYR A 346 16.52 -1.92 20.79
C TYR A 346 17.27 -0.67 20.30
N TRP A 347 16.56 0.30 19.73
CA TRP A 347 17.12 1.45 19.03
C TRP A 347 16.40 2.76 19.37
N SER A 348 17.07 3.90 19.20
CA SER A 348 16.38 5.19 19.25
C SER A 348 15.34 5.30 18.12
N THR A 349 14.17 5.84 18.47
CA THR A 349 13.02 6.09 17.58
C THR A 349 13.00 7.50 16.99
N ASP A 350 14.09 8.27 17.14
CA ASP A 350 14.21 9.60 16.52
C ASP A 350 14.15 9.53 14.99
N ILE A 351 13.63 10.57 14.34
CA ILE A 351 13.50 10.62 12.87
C ILE A 351 14.86 10.39 12.17
N LYS A 352 15.95 10.95 12.72
CA LYS A 352 17.30 10.78 12.17
C LYS A 352 17.76 9.31 12.26
N SER A 353 17.47 8.64 13.37
CA SER A 353 17.78 7.21 13.57
C SER A 353 16.99 6.35 12.59
N MET A 354 15.67 6.60 12.47
CA MET A 354 14.81 5.86 11.54
C MET A 354 15.21 6.07 10.07
N TRP A 355 15.65 7.28 9.71
CA TRP A 355 16.16 7.57 8.36
C TRP A 355 17.47 6.84 8.07
N ALA A 356 18.39 6.80 9.04
CA ALA A 356 19.68 6.11 8.88
C ALA A 356 19.54 4.59 8.64
N LYS A 357 18.47 3.98 9.16
CA LYS A 357 18.11 2.58 8.88
C LYS A 357 17.71 2.34 7.43
N GLY A 358 17.31 3.38 6.71
CA GLY A 358 16.92 3.33 5.30
C GLY A 358 15.43 3.04 5.09
N LEU A 359 14.95 3.51 3.94
CA LEU A 359 13.58 3.33 3.49
C LEU A 359 13.46 2.01 2.72
N GLY A 360 12.59 1.10 3.18
CA GLY A 360 12.40 -0.22 2.56
C GLY A 360 13.56 -1.22 2.75
N LYS A 361 14.50 -0.95 3.67
CA LYS A 361 15.63 -1.86 3.95
C LYS A 361 15.24 -2.89 5.01
N VAL A 362 15.59 -4.16 4.77
CA VAL A 362 15.40 -5.26 5.74
C VAL A 362 16.40 -5.11 6.88
N ASN A 363 15.91 -5.14 8.14
CA ASN A 363 16.74 -5.15 9.34
C ASN A 363 16.28 -6.30 10.26
N SER A 364 17.12 -6.77 11.20
CA SER A 364 16.76 -7.95 12.02
C SER A 364 15.65 -7.68 13.04
N VAL A 365 15.56 -6.44 13.53
CA VAL A 365 14.57 -6.02 14.55
C VAL A 365 13.22 -5.66 13.92
N SER A 366 13.22 -5.00 12.76
CA SER A 366 12.02 -4.47 12.10
C SER A 366 11.31 -5.52 11.23
N LEU A 367 11.09 -6.70 11.80
CA LEU A 367 10.39 -7.83 11.20
C LEU A 367 9.07 -8.08 11.93
N VAL A 368 8.03 -8.43 11.19
CA VAL A 368 6.72 -8.76 11.75
C VAL A 368 6.83 -10.07 12.55
N ALA A 369 6.43 -10.05 13.82
CA ALA A 369 6.51 -11.20 14.72
C ALA A 369 5.63 -12.40 14.30
N ILE A 370 4.62 -12.16 13.46
CA ILE A 370 3.78 -13.22 12.88
C ILE A 370 4.59 -13.92 11.79
N ALA A 371 5.28 -15.01 12.15
CA ALA A 371 6.02 -15.84 11.19
C ALA A 371 5.02 -16.57 10.26
N PRO A 372 4.94 -16.20 8.97
CA PRO A 372 4.10 -16.92 8.02
C PRO A 372 4.64 -18.34 7.84
N LYS A 373 3.75 -19.33 7.71
CA LYS A 373 4.16 -20.74 7.58
C LYS A 373 4.85 -21.01 6.24
N ASN A 374 4.45 -20.27 5.20
CA ASN A 374 4.93 -20.42 3.82
C ASN A 374 5.22 -19.04 3.22
N ILE A 375 6.14 -18.98 2.25
CA ILE A 375 6.47 -17.74 1.51
C ILE A 375 5.24 -17.09 0.86
N THR A 376 4.28 -17.89 0.37
CA THR A 376 3.04 -17.38 -0.22
C THR A 376 2.23 -16.53 0.77
N GLN A 377 2.18 -16.92 2.06
CA GLN A 377 1.49 -16.14 3.07
C GLN A 377 2.20 -14.80 3.34
N ALA A 378 3.54 -14.82 3.36
CA ALA A 378 4.35 -13.60 3.49
C ALA A 378 4.09 -12.63 2.32
N ILE A 379 4.06 -13.16 1.10
CA ILE A 379 3.77 -12.38 -0.12
C ILE A 379 2.39 -11.73 -0.07
N LEU A 380 1.35 -12.50 0.31
CA LEU A 380 -0.01 -11.98 0.42
C LEU A 380 -0.11 -10.91 1.50
N LEU A 381 0.54 -11.11 2.65
CA LEU A 381 0.52 -10.16 3.76
C LEU A 381 1.25 -8.85 3.40
N ALA A 382 2.41 -8.93 2.76
CA ALA A 382 3.19 -7.76 2.36
C ALA A 382 2.45 -6.90 1.31
N ASN A 383 1.69 -7.53 0.41
CA ASN A 383 0.97 -6.83 -0.67
C ASN A 383 -0.50 -6.52 -0.37
N LEU A 384 -1.03 -6.96 0.78
CA LEU A 384 -2.40 -6.65 1.18
C LEU A 384 -2.70 -5.14 1.23
N PRO A 385 -1.82 -4.28 1.80
CA PRO A 385 -2.03 -2.83 1.81
C PRO A 385 -2.15 -2.23 0.40
N GLN A 386 -1.37 -2.73 -0.57
CA GLN A 386 -1.43 -2.31 -1.97
C GLN A 386 -2.80 -2.59 -2.59
N THR A 387 -3.38 -3.74 -2.27
CA THR A 387 -4.70 -4.10 -2.76
C THR A 387 -5.78 -3.21 -2.14
N ILE A 388 -5.68 -2.92 -0.84
CA ILE A 388 -6.59 -1.99 -0.14
C ILE A 388 -6.53 -0.60 -0.78
N LEU A 389 -5.33 -0.05 -1.02
CA LEU A 389 -5.16 1.25 -1.68
C LEU A 389 -5.78 1.29 -3.08
N SER A 390 -5.69 0.20 -3.83
CA SER A 390 -6.29 0.10 -5.18
C SER A 390 -7.82 0.19 -5.11
N PHE A 391 -8.46 -0.48 -4.14
CA PHE A 391 -9.90 -0.37 -3.93
C PHE A 391 -10.32 1.01 -3.42
N LEU A 392 -9.55 1.60 -2.51
CA LEU A 392 -9.77 2.96 -2.03
C LEU A 392 -9.73 3.95 -3.20
N TYR A 393 -8.75 3.83 -4.10
CA TYR A 393 -8.64 4.65 -5.28
C TYR A 393 -9.91 4.59 -6.15
N LEU A 394 -10.51 3.42 -6.36
CA LEU A 394 -11.77 3.31 -7.10
C LEU A 394 -12.91 4.12 -6.45
N THR A 395 -13.03 4.06 -5.13
CA THR A 395 -14.05 4.83 -4.39
C THR A 395 -13.76 6.32 -4.43
N TYR A 396 -12.49 6.70 -4.29
CA TYR A 396 -12.03 8.09 -4.29
C TYR A 396 -12.20 8.74 -5.68
N ASN A 397 -11.77 8.04 -6.74
CA ASN A 397 -11.99 8.43 -8.12
C ASN A 397 -13.50 8.58 -8.42
N SER A 398 -14.33 7.67 -7.90
CA SER A 398 -15.78 7.79 -8.03
C SER A 398 -16.35 9.04 -7.34
N LEU A 399 -15.83 9.48 -6.19
CA LEU A 399 -16.25 10.72 -5.55
C LEU A 399 -15.95 11.93 -6.44
N PHE A 400 -14.72 12.05 -6.93
CA PHE A 400 -14.30 13.16 -7.79
C PHE A 400 -15.06 13.18 -9.11
N THR A 401 -15.29 12.01 -9.71
CA THR A 401 -16.12 11.90 -10.93
C THR A 401 -17.52 12.46 -10.70
N CYS A 402 -18.19 12.11 -9.60
CA CYS A 402 -19.52 12.63 -9.26
C CYS A 402 -19.52 14.14 -9.01
N MET A 403 -18.55 14.65 -8.25
CA MET A 403 -18.46 16.08 -7.93
C MET A 403 -18.24 16.90 -9.20
N LEU A 404 -17.34 16.45 -10.08
CA LEU A 404 -17.03 17.12 -11.34
C LEU A 404 -18.17 17.02 -12.35
N SER A 405 -18.87 15.87 -12.42
CA SER A 405 -20.06 15.74 -13.26
C SER A 405 -21.18 16.68 -12.80
N GLY A 406 -21.37 16.84 -11.49
CA GLY A 406 -22.32 17.81 -10.95
C GLY A 406 -21.93 19.25 -11.24
N HIS A 407 -20.63 19.56 -11.13
CA HIS A 407 -20.10 20.86 -11.52
C HIS A 407 -20.32 21.15 -13.02
N GLU A 408 -20.04 20.19 -13.90
CA GLU A 408 -20.30 20.32 -15.34
C GLU A 408 -21.79 20.56 -15.62
N TRP A 409 -22.69 19.83 -14.95
CA TRP A 409 -24.13 20.06 -15.04
C TRP A 409 -24.52 21.50 -14.65
N SER A 410 -23.98 22.00 -13.53
CA SER A 410 -24.27 23.35 -13.03
C SER A 410 -23.81 24.47 -13.98
N LEU A 411 -22.84 24.20 -14.87
CA LEU A 411 -22.39 25.22 -15.84
C LEU A 411 -23.45 25.49 -16.92
N PHE A 412 -24.31 24.52 -17.22
CA PHE A 412 -25.36 24.66 -18.22
C PHE A 412 -26.52 25.57 -17.78
N SER A 413 -26.70 25.90 -16.49
CA SER A 413 -27.71 26.90 -16.09
C SER A 413 -27.27 28.34 -16.35
N HIS A 414 -25.96 28.57 -16.37
CA HIS A 414 -25.42 29.92 -16.42
C HIS A 414 -25.05 30.36 -17.83
N HIS A 415 -24.50 29.46 -18.64
CA HIS A 415 -23.92 29.79 -19.93
C HIS A 415 -24.31 28.75 -20.97
N HIS A 416 -24.49 29.19 -22.21
CA HIS A 416 -24.53 28.30 -23.36
C HIS A 416 -23.17 27.60 -23.52
N ARG A 417 -23.19 26.27 -23.45
CA ARG A 417 -21.99 25.43 -23.50
C ARG A 417 -22.19 24.28 -24.50
N THR A 418 -21.09 23.86 -25.11
CA THR A 418 -21.07 22.70 -26.02
C THR A 418 -21.13 21.40 -25.23
N LEU A 419 -21.90 20.42 -25.71
CA LEU A 419 -21.95 19.09 -25.11
C LEU A 419 -20.61 18.35 -25.23
N ARG A 420 -20.21 17.68 -24.14
CA ARG A 420 -19.01 16.84 -24.09
C ARG A 420 -19.37 15.37 -24.28
N VAL A 421 -19.02 14.82 -25.43
CA VAL A 421 -19.46 13.49 -25.86
C VAL A 421 -18.29 12.58 -26.22
N THR A 422 -18.52 11.27 -26.24
CA THR A 422 -17.53 10.27 -26.67
C THR A 422 -17.35 10.25 -28.18
N SER A 423 -18.37 10.58 -28.97
CA SER A 423 -18.32 10.63 -30.43
C SER A 423 -18.92 11.96 -30.93
N PRO A 424 -18.11 13.02 -31.10
CA PRO A 424 -18.59 14.36 -31.37
C PRO A 424 -19.06 14.56 -32.80
N ARG A 425 -20.14 15.31 -32.94
CA ARG A 425 -20.58 15.95 -34.19
C ARG A 425 -20.00 17.38 -34.30
N PRO A 426 -20.07 18.03 -35.47
CA PRO A 426 -19.71 19.45 -35.59
C PRO A 426 -20.41 20.30 -34.51
N GLY A 427 -19.64 21.14 -33.80
CA GLY A 427 -20.14 21.97 -32.71
C GLY A 427 -20.12 21.34 -31.31
N GLN A 428 -19.81 20.04 -31.20
CA GLN A 428 -19.61 19.33 -29.93
C GLN A 428 -18.12 19.15 -29.60
N ARG A 429 -17.81 18.87 -28.33
CA ARG A 429 -16.43 18.63 -27.88
C ARG A 429 -16.20 17.17 -27.48
N PHE A 430 -15.03 16.64 -27.83
CA PHE A 430 -14.61 15.30 -27.43
C PHE A 430 -14.38 15.21 -25.90
N THR A 431 -14.61 14.03 -25.32
CA THR A 431 -14.37 13.78 -23.89
C THR A 431 -12.91 13.48 -23.57
N TYR A 432 -12.47 13.73 -22.33
CA TYR A 432 -11.15 13.28 -21.88
C TYR A 432 -11.06 11.75 -21.84
N TRP A 433 -9.87 11.21 -22.11
CA TRP A 433 -9.60 9.76 -22.09
C TRP A 433 -9.95 9.07 -20.75
N LEU A 434 -9.99 9.81 -19.63
CA LEU A 434 -10.33 9.33 -18.28
C LEU A 434 -11.60 9.93 -17.69
N GLN A 435 -12.49 10.54 -18.52
CA GLN A 435 -13.74 11.19 -18.12
C GLN A 435 -13.60 12.45 -17.22
N ILE A 436 -12.56 12.51 -16.38
CA ILE A 436 -12.16 13.61 -15.51
C ILE A 436 -11.16 14.53 -16.25
N PRO A 437 -11.22 15.88 -16.08
CA PRO A 437 -10.21 16.78 -16.62
C PRO A 437 -8.80 16.52 -16.07
N TYR A 438 -7.77 16.67 -16.90
CA TYR A 438 -6.38 16.38 -16.52
C TYR A 438 -5.88 17.15 -15.29
N THR A 439 -6.44 18.34 -15.02
CA THR A 439 -6.15 19.14 -13.82
C THR A 439 -6.46 18.42 -12.50
N TYR A 440 -7.37 17.45 -12.52
CA TYR A 440 -7.72 16.62 -11.36
C TYR A 440 -7.20 15.19 -11.52
N ALA A 441 -7.21 14.65 -12.74
CA ALA A 441 -6.77 13.28 -12.98
C ALA A 441 -5.27 13.09 -12.70
N ILE A 442 -4.41 14.03 -13.13
CA ILE A 442 -2.95 13.93 -12.94
C ILE A 442 -2.57 13.97 -11.45
N PRO A 443 -3.01 14.96 -10.64
CA PRO A 443 -2.72 14.95 -9.21
C PRO A 443 -3.26 13.70 -8.50
N LEU A 444 -4.44 13.22 -8.90
CA LEU A 444 -5.05 12.03 -8.31
C LEU A 444 -4.22 10.76 -8.60
N MET A 445 -3.80 10.58 -9.84
CA MET A 445 -2.93 9.45 -10.23
C MET A 445 -1.55 9.55 -9.59
N THR A 446 -0.99 10.77 -9.50
CA THR A 446 0.31 11.00 -8.84
C THR A 446 0.23 10.66 -7.36
N LEU A 447 -0.81 11.11 -6.66
CA LEU A 447 -1.05 10.79 -5.26
C LEU A 447 -1.22 9.29 -5.04
N SER A 448 -2.01 8.63 -5.89
CA SER A 448 -2.19 7.17 -5.84
C SER A 448 -0.87 6.43 -6.06
N GLY A 449 -0.11 6.78 -7.11
CA GLY A 449 1.19 6.19 -7.39
C GLY A 449 2.19 6.38 -6.26
N LEU A 450 2.24 7.57 -5.67
CA LEU A 450 3.12 7.88 -4.54
C LEU A 450 2.73 7.08 -3.28
N LEU A 451 1.44 6.97 -2.98
CA LEU A 451 0.94 6.15 -1.87
C LEU A 451 1.27 4.66 -2.08
N HIS A 452 1.07 4.13 -3.29
CA HIS A 452 1.45 2.76 -3.62
C HIS A 452 2.95 2.52 -3.48
N TRP A 453 3.77 3.42 -4.03
CA TRP A 453 5.21 3.30 -3.92
C TRP A 453 5.67 3.35 -2.46
N LEU A 454 5.28 4.37 -1.68
CA LEU A 454 5.67 4.46 -0.26
C LEU A 454 5.18 3.26 0.56
N THR A 455 3.96 2.79 0.29
CA THR A 455 3.42 1.61 0.99
C THR A 455 4.24 0.36 0.69
N SER A 456 4.84 0.24 -0.49
CA SER A 456 5.74 -0.87 -0.83
C SER A 456 7.05 -0.82 -0.05
N GLN A 457 7.41 0.37 0.44
CA GLN A 457 8.58 0.61 1.27
C GLN A 457 8.24 0.54 2.76
N SER A 458 6.96 0.71 3.12
CA SER A 458 6.44 0.56 4.48
C SER A 458 6.34 -0.88 4.95
N ILE A 459 5.86 -1.77 4.08
CA ILE A 459 5.69 -3.20 4.37
C ILE A 459 6.12 -3.97 3.14
N PHE A 460 7.11 -4.85 3.29
CA PHE A 460 7.74 -5.56 2.17
C PHE A 460 8.09 -6.99 2.54
N LEU A 461 8.24 -7.83 1.52
CA LEU A 461 8.71 -9.21 1.71
C LEU A 461 10.18 -9.21 2.13
N ALA A 462 10.49 -9.86 3.24
CA ALA A 462 11.85 -10.06 3.73
C ALA A 462 12.20 -11.55 3.66
N ARG A 463 13.21 -11.89 2.85
CA ARG A 463 13.74 -13.26 2.75
C ARG A 463 15.23 -13.27 3.03
N VAL A 464 15.64 -14.13 3.95
CA VAL A 464 17.04 -14.30 4.34
C VAL A 464 17.41 -15.79 4.24
N GLU A 465 18.46 -16.08 3.48
CA GLU A 465 19.10 -17.39 3.39
C GLU A 465 20.26 -17.45 4.37
N ILE A 466 20.22 -18.40 5.29
CA ILE A 466 21.20 -18.54 6.37
C ILE A 466 22.16 -19.67 6.03
N SER A 467 23.46 -19.40 6.10
CA SER A 467 24.52 -20.41 6.05
C SER A 467 25.04 -20.70 7.45
N ASP A 468 25.38 -21.96 7.73
CA ASP A 468 25.99 -22.34 8.99
C ASP A 468 27.43 -21.78 9.11
N PRO A 469 28.05 -21.86 10.30
CA PRO A 469 29.43 -21.39 10.49
C PRO A 469 30.49 -22.12 9.63
N LEU A 470 30.17 -23.28 9.03
CA LEU A 470 31.03 -24.00 8.09
C LEU A 470 30.79 -23.56 6.62
N GLY A 471 29.80 -22.70 6.38
CA GLY A 471 29.40 -22.19 5.06
C GLY A 471 28.49 -23.12 4.26
N LYS A 472 27.92 -24.13 4.90
CA LYS A 472 26.88 -24.98 4.32
C LYS A 472 25.55 -24.24 4.40
N GLU A 473 24.82 -24.21 3.29
CA GLU A 473 23.48 -23.63 3.28
C GLU A 473 22.57 -24.42 4.22
N THR A 474 21.99 -23.75 5.22
CA THR A 474 21.07 -24.36 6.17
C THR A 474 19.69 -24.48 5.51
N THR A 475 18.93 -25.50 5.87
CA THR A 475 17.55 -25.67 5.37
C THR A 475 16.58 -24.60 5.92
N THR A 476 17.00 -23.81 6.91
CA THR A 476 16.18 -22.76 7.54
C THR A 476 16.31 -21.45 6.76
N THR A 477 15.30 -21.16 5.94
CA THR A 477 15.15 -19.83 5.31
C THR A 477 14.16 -19.00 6.12
N VAL A 478 14.52 -17.77 6.46
CA VAL A 478 13.59 -16.83 7.10
C VAL A 478 12.73 -16.21 6.01
N ASN A 479 11.46 -16.60 5.97
CA ASN A 479 10.45 -15.98 5.10
C ASN A 479 9.51 -15.16 5.98
N THR A 480 9.64 -13.84 5.97
CA THR A 480 8.81 -12.96 6.82
C THR A 480 8.47 -11.66 6.09
N VAL A 481 7.81 -10.75 6.81
CA VAL A 481 7.46 -9.42 6.34
C VAL A 481 8.28 -8.42 7.13
N GLY A 482 9.03 -7.57 6.43
CA GLY A 482 9.73 -6.43 7.00
C GLY A 482 8.82 -5.21 7.02
N TYR A 483 9.05 -4.31 7.97
CA TYR A 483 8.37 -3.02 8.03
C TYR A 483 9.37 -1.85 8.16
N SER A 484 8.96 -0.67 7.71
CA SER A 484 9.74 0.56 7.82
C SER A 484 8.88 1.69 8.39
N CYS A 485 9.16 2.06 9.66
CA CYS A 485 8.44 3.15 10.33
C CYS A 485 8.58 4.48 9.60
N ILE A 486 9.77 4.79 9.06
CA ILE A 486 10.00 6.04 8.32
C ILE A 486 9.11 6.14 7.07
N ALA A 487 8.92 5.05 6.33
CA ALA A 487 8.03 5.03 5.19
C ALA A 487 6.56 5.22 5.61
N ILE A 488 6.12 4.57 6.70
CA ILE A 488 4.74 4.74 7.24
C ILE A 488 4.50 6.19 7.68
N ILE A 489 5.51 6.84 8.28
CA ILE A 489 5.45 8.27 8.64
C ILE A 489 5.22 9.17 7.42
N PHE A 490 5.68 8.80 6.22
CA PHE A 490 5.36 9.54 4.99
C PHE A 490 3.99 9.16 4.39
N VAL A 491 3.58 7.90 4.51
CA VAL A 491 2.25 7.44 4.05
C VAL A 491 1.12 8.13 4.81
N LEU A 492 1.26 8.31 6.13
CA LEU A 492 0.21 8.87 6.98
C LEU A 492 -0.21 10.31 6.59
N PRO A 493 0.70 11.30 6.48
CA PRO A 493 0.38 12.64 6.03
C PRO A 493 -0.24 12.67 4.63
N LEU A 494 0.25 11.86 3.70
CA LEU A 494 -0.32 11.78 2.35
C LEU A 494 -1.74 11.20 2.36
N GLY A 495 -1.99 10.18 3.17
CA GLY A 495 -3.33 9.62 3.38
C GLY A 495 -4.28 10.62 4.03
N ILE A 496 -3.83 11.36 5.05
CA ILE A 496 -4.59 12.43 5.70
C ILE A 496 -4.88 13.55 4.70
N LEU A 497 -3.89 13.96 3.91
CA LEU A 497 -4.08 14.96 2.85
C LEU A 497 -5.11 14.49 1.82
N ALA A 498 -5.08 13.22 1.41
CA ALA A 498 -6.09 12.63 0.53
C ALA A 498 -7.51 12.72 1.14
N LEU A 499 -7.65 12.38 2.43
CA LEU A 499 -8.93 12.45 3.14
C LEU A 499 -9.44 13.91 3.24
N LEU A 500 -8.57 14.83 3.67
CA LEU A 500 -8.90 16.26 3.81
C LEU A 500 -9.23 16.91 2.47
N THR A 501 -8.54 16.55 1.40
CA THR A 501 -8.85 17.07 0.06
C THR A 501 -10.21 16.58 -0.45
N ALA A 502 -10.58 15.33 -0.22
CA ALA A 502 -11.92 14.85 -0.56
C ALA A 502 -13.01 15.58 0.24
N ALA A 503 -12.80 15.73 1.55
CA ALA A 503 -13.72 16.46 2.42
C ALA A 503 -13.84 17.94 1.99
N GLY A 504 -12.71 18.64 1.86
CA GLY A 504 -12.61 20.05 1.49
C GLY A 504 -13.22 20.37 0.13
N MET A 505 -12.92 19.55 -0.88
CA MET A 505 -13.51 19.70 -2.22
C MET A 505 -15.04 19.52 -2.20
N GLY A 506 -15.56 18.67 -1.32
CA GLY A 506 -17.02 18.51 -1.14
C GLY A 506 -17.72 19.78 -0.62
N TYR A 507 -17.01 20.65 0.10
CA TYR A 507 -17.55 21.93 0.60
C TYR A 507 -17.51 23.06 -0.44
N LYS A 508 -16.81 22.88 -1.56
CA LYS A 508 -16.75 23.88 -2.62
C LYS A 508 -18.18 24.22 -3.08
N PRO A 509 -18.52 25.52 -3.19
CA PRO A 509 -19.84 25.93 -3.64
C PRO A 509 -19.99 25.88 -5.18
N PHE A 510 -21.21 25.66 -5.65
CA PHE A 510 -21.68 25.98 -7.01
C PHE A 510 -23.12 26.49 -6.93
N ALA A 511 -23.59 27.23 -7.94
CA ALA A 511 -24.91 27.87 -7.84
C ALA A 511 -26.04 26.83 -7.81
N ALA A 512 -27.06 27.05 -6.98
CA ALA A 512 -28.23 26.18 -6.89
C ALA A 512 -29.24 26.39 -8.02
N GLU A 513 -28.84 27.04 -9.11
CA GLU A 513 -29.71 27.37 -10.25
C GLU A 513 -30.02 26.15 -11.13
N THR A 514 -29.63 24.94 -10.71
CA THR A 514 -29.95 23.66 -11.35
C THR A 514 -30.44 22.64 -10.33
N THR A 515 -31.32 21.74 -10.78
CA THR A 515 -31.58 20.50 -10.05
C THR A 515 -30.33 19.64 -9.97
N THR A 516 -30.11 18.99 -8.81
CA THR A 516 -29.07 17.97 -8.66
C THR A 516 -29.49 16.69 -9.38
N VAL A 517 -29.29 16.70 -10.70
CA VAL A 517 -29.51 15.55 -11.56
C VAL A 517 -28.46 14.45 -11.28
N SER A 518 -27.27 14.85 -10.82
CA SER A 518 -26.16 13.96 -10.47
C SER A 518 -25.87 13.02 -11.66
N SER A 519 -25.98 11.71 -11.46
CA SER A 519 -25.83 10.69 -12.50
C SER A 519 -27.17 10.04 -12.91
N CYS A 520 -28.32 10.52 -12.44
CA CYS A 520 -29.58 9.78 -12.61
C CYS A 520 -30.14 9.91 -14.03
N SER A 521 -30.19 8.80 -14.79
CA SER A 521 -30.65 8.82 -16.19
C SER A 521 -32.05 9.42 -16.38
N ALA A 522 -33.01 9.11 -15.50
CA ALA A 522 -34.37 9.63 -15.60
C ALA A 522 -34.45 11.15 -15.30
N ALA A 523 -33.60 11.65 -14.40
CA ALA A 523 -33.54 13.08 -14.13
C ALA A 523 -32.85 13.86 -15.26
N ILE A 524 -31.84 13.27 -15.92
CA ILE A 524 -31.23 13.85 -17.12
C ILE A 524 -32.28 13.91 -18.24
N SER A 525 -32.98 12.79 -18.47
CA SER A 525 -34.01 12.71 -19.51
C SER A 525 -35.15 13.71 -19.32
N ALA A 526 -35.65 13.87 -18.09
CA ALA A 526 -36.68 14.87 -17.78
C ALA A 526 -36.27 16.32 -18.14
N ALA A 527 -34.97 16.62 -18.11
CA ALA A 527 -34.43 17.93 -18.48
C ALA A 527 -34.24 18.11 -20.00
N CYS A 528 -34.41 17.06 -20.81
CA CYS A 528 -34.14 17.04 -22.26
C CYS A 528 -35.42 17.06 -23.12
N HIS A 529 -36.60 17.23 -22.53
CA HIS A 529 -37.84 17.37 -23.29
C HIS A 529 -37.88 18.76 -23.95
N ALA A 530 -37.35 18.89 -25.17
CA ALA A 530 -37.29 20.17 -25.87
C ALA A 530 -38.69 20.65 -26.32
N TRP A 531 -38.87 21.96 -26.41
CA TRP A 531 -40.08 22.59 -26.94
C TRP A 531 -39.71 23.68 -27.95
N GLY A 532 -40.42 23.74 -29.08
CA GLY A 532 -40.29 24.82 -30.06
C GLY A 532 -39.06 24.77 -30.99
N GLU A 533 -38.00 24.05 -30.63
CA GLU A 533 -36.80 23.85 -31.46
C GLU A 533 -36.69 22.41 -31.98
N ASN A 534 -36.18 22.23 -33.21
CA ASN A 534 -35.82 20.93 -33.75
C ASN A 534 -34.62 20.35 -32.97
N SER A 535 -34.70 19.07 -32.60
CA SER A 535 -33.65 18.38 -31.85
C SER A 535 -32.30 18.36 -32.55
N GLU A 536 -32.29 18.31 -33.89
CA GLU A 536 -31.08 18.39 -34.73
C GLU A 536 -30.34 19.74 -34.56
N ASP A 537 -31.07 20.86 -34.45
CA ASP A 537 -30.50 22.20 -34.31
C ASP A 537 -29.87 22.41 -32.93
N ILE A 538 -30.48 21.84 -31.88
CA ILE A 538 -29.99 21.96 -30.50
C ILE A 538 -28.67 21.22 -30.33
N ARG A 539 -28.57 20.00 -30.85
CA ARG A 539 -27.43 19.09 -30.60
C ARG A 539 -26.11 19.57 -31.19
N GLY A 540 -26.15 20.32 -32.30
CA GLY A 540 -24.97 20.88 -32.97
C GLY A 540 -24.53 22.25 -32.46
N LYS A 541 -25.29 22.87 -31.55
CA LYS A 541 -25.04 24.23 -31.05
C LYS A 541 -24.67 24.23 -29.56
N LYS A 542 -24.29 25.40 -29.05
CA LYS A 542 -24.10 25.60 -27.61
C LYS A 542 -25.48 25.60 -26.96
N VAL A 543 -25.67 24.79 -25.94
CA VAL A 543 -26.96 24.63 -25.24
C VAL A 543 -26.90 25.21 -23.83
N ARG A 544 -28.04 25.70 -23.36
CA ARG A 544 -28.25 26.15 -21.99
C ARG A 544 -29.49 25.48 -21.44
N TRP A 545 -29.44 25.06 -20.17
CA TRP A 545 -30.61 24.56 -19.46
C TRP A 545 -31.26 25.70 -18.66
N GLY A 546 -32.56 25.90 -18.83
CA GLY A 546 -33.27 26.96 -18.13
C GLY A 546 -34.71 27.13 -18.59
N ASP A 547 -35.28 28.26 -18.23
CA ASP A 547 -36.65 28.65 -18.55
C ASP A 547 -36.76 29.16 -19.98
N VAL A 548 -37.55 28.45 -20.79
CA VAL A 548 -37.86 28.79 -22.19
C VAL A 548 -39.18 29.56 -22.33
N GLY A 549 -39.80 29.95 -21.22
CA GLY A 549 -41.06 30.71 -21.20
C GLY A 549 -42.31 29.83 -21.17
N PRO A 550 -43.50 30.45 -21.29
CA PRO A 550 -44.78 29.77 -21.25
C PRO A 550 -45.02 28.95 -22.53
N VAL A 551 -45.44 27.71 -22.36
CA VAL A 551 -45.79 26.81 -23.47
C VAL A 551 -47.29 26.96 -23.79
N PRO A 552 -47.68 27.27 -25.05
CA PRO A 552 -49.08 27.54 -25.43
C PRO A 552 -50.07 26.47 -24.98
N ASN A 553 -49.69 25.19 -25.07
CA ASN A 553 -50.56 24.05 -24.77
C ASN A 553 -50.65 23.71 -23.27
N LEU A 554 -49.79 24.30 -22.43
CA LEU A 554 -49.70 23.98 -20.99
C LEU A 554 -50.17 25.11 -20.08
N GLY A 555 -50.18 26.36 -20.56
CA GLY A 555 -50.50 27.55 -19.75
C GLY A 555 -49.49 27.83 -18.62
N VAL A 556 -48.41 27.05 -18.54
CA VAL A 556 -47.34 27.18 -17.53
C VAL A 556 -45.96 27.19 -18.20
N ARG A 557 -44.95 27.64 -17.45
CA ARG A 557 -43.56 27.76 -17.94
C ARG A 557 -42.90 26.39 -18.07
N HIS A 558 -41.90 26.27 -18.93
CA HIS A 558 -41.17 25.02 -19.16
C HIS A 558 -39.67 25.18 -18.95
N LEU A 559 -39.03 24.14 -18.38
CA LEU A 559 -37.57 24.07 -18.20
C LEU A 559 -37.01 22.98 -19.09
N THR A 560 -36.03 23.33 -19.94
CA THR A 560 -35.39 22.36 -20.83
C THR A 560 -34.03 22.85 -21.32
N PHE A 561 -33.29 21.99 -22.03
CA PHE A 561 -32.12 22.40 -22.82
C PHE A 561 -32.58 23.04 -24.12
N SER A 562 -32.07 24.23 -24.43
CA SER A 562 -32.32 24.92 -25.68
C SER A 562 -31.06 25.64 -26.18
N SER A 563 -30.99 25.88 -27.49
CA SER A 563 -29.92 26.65 -28.13
C SER A 563 -30.22 28.14 -28.24
N GLU A 564 -31.45 28.57 -27.94
CA GLU A 564 -31.89 29.96 -28.04
C GLU A 564 -31.19 30.88 -27.04
N GLU A 565 -30.89 32.12 -27.44
CA GLU A 565 -30.31 33.13 -26.55
C GLU A 565 -31.30 33.59 -25.44
N GLY A 566 -32.61 33.37 -25.66
CA GLY A 566 -33.68 33.78 -24.76
C GLY A 566 -33.80 32.97 -23.45
N VAL A 567 -33.05 31.88 -23.28
CA VAL A 567 -33.14 30.99 -22.11
C VAL A 567 -32.77 31.71 -20.82
N ARG A 568 -33.72 31.79 -19.88
CA ARG A 568 -33.57 32.48 -18.59
C ARG A 568 -33.32 31.51 -17.44
N LYS A 569 -32.92 32.07 -16.30
CA LYS A 569 -32.79 31.30 -15.05
C LYS A 569 -34.19 30.93 -14.52
N PRO A 570 -34.35 29.74 -13.90
CA PRO A 570 -35.59 29.42 -13.21
C PRO A 570 -35.92 30.45 -12.13
N VAL A 571 -37.15 30.97 -12.16
CA VAL A 571 -37.66 31.95 -11.19
C VAL A 571 -38.18 31.23 -9.95
N PHE A 572 -37.76 31.70 -8.77
CA PHE A 572 -38.20 31.16 -7.49
C PHE A 572 -39.71 31.37 -7.28
N GLY A 573 -40.41 30.31 -6.88
CA GLY A 573 -41.83 30.36 -6.62
C GLY A 573 -42.72 30.20 -7.85
N GLU A 574 -42.17 30.24 -9.06
CA GLU A 574 -42.90 29.96 -10.30
C GLU A 574 -43.18 28.47 -10.47
N VAL A 575 -44.25 28.16 -11.21
CA VAL A 575 -44.69 26.79 -11.50
C VAL A 575 -44.26 26.39 -12.89
N TYR A 576 -43.62 25.23 -13.00
CA TYR A 576 -43.19 24.66 -14.27
C TYR A 576 -43.82 23.28 -14.48
N ALA A 577 -44.15 22.94 -15.72
CA ALA A 577 -44.60 21.60 -16.11
C ALA A 577 -43.82 21.09 -17.31
N GLY A 578 -43.72 19.77 -17.45
CA GLY A 578 -43.18 19.15 -18.67
C GLY A 578 -44.23 19.09 -19.78
N VAL A 579 -43.76 19.02 -21.02
CA VAL A 579 -44.61 18.79 -22.19
C VAL A 579 -45.25 17.40 -22.06
N GLY A 580 -46.58 17.35 -22.09
CA GLY A 580 -47.36 16.11 -22.05
C GLY A 580 -47.50 15.49 -23.45
N ARG A 581 -48.00 14.24 -23.52
CA ARG A 581 -48.57 13.75 -24.78
C ARG A 581 -49.78 14.62 -25.10
N GLU A 582 -49.85 15.14 -26.33
CA GLU A 582 -51.09 15.71 -26.86
C GLU A 582 -52.24 14.73 -26.60
N GLY A 583 -53.30 15.18 -25.90
CA GLY A 583 -54.50 14.39 -25.67
C GLY A 583 -54.87 14.03 -24.23
N VAL A 584 -54.33 14.70 -23.20
CA VAL A 584 -54.96 14.65 -21.86
C VAL A 584 -55.59 16.01 -21.59
N ASP A 585 -56.86 16.14 -21.96
CA ASP A 585 -57.73 17.21 -21.50
C ASP A 585 -57.65 17.27 -19.96
N LEU A 586 -57.14 18.38 -19.46
CA LEU A 586 -57.33 18.80 -18.08
C LEU A 586 -58.71 19.49 -18.00
N SER A 587 -59.76 18.69 -18.10
CA SER A 587 -61.13 19.07 -17.71
C SER A 587 -61.44 18.56 -16.33
#